data_AF-A0A810KV42-F1
#
_entry.id   AF-A0A810KV42-F1
#
_cell.length_a   1.000
_cell.length_b   1.000
_cell.length_c   1.000
_cell.angle_alpha   90.00
_cell.angle_beta   90.00
_cell.angle_gamma   90.00
#
_symmetry.space_group_name_H-M   'P 1'
#
loop_
_entity.id
_entity.type
_entity.pdbx_description
1 polymer ?
#
loop_
_entity_poly.entity_id
_entity_poly.type
_entity_poly.pdbx_seq_one_letter_code
_entity_poly.pdbx_strand_id
1 'polypeptide(L)'
;MTNYTGSGPYCYANSLAMVLGDAAPPTGTIEVLTGSPFGFELLGGTMPLFDPYGWEPETGLDAAIAALGWRCEYSNGGDPETASAEQAWQRLRRALVRGPAIAGALDMGLLSFQPGTPTEDGIDHYVVVLEADDDRVLLHDPHGHPYATLDRAAFLTAWRGDRVPYLDTSYVLRSGFTAARPCTVDDAVRATLPAATAWLRGRDDRPVPPGTLANAAGLEALAERAAAGLPDAVRGHLAYFAIRVGARRLADAARCLRGLALDAAADLATEQARLVGALQYPVVARDDAAVAALLRRLAPTYDRLAAALAH
;
A
#
# COMPACT_ATOMS: atom_id res chain seq x y z
N MET A 1 -10.21 -22.22 -8.55
CA MET A 1 -10.66 -20.85 -8.20
C MET A 1 -10.07 -19.91 -9.25
N THR A 2 -10.83 -18.94 -9.75
CA THR A 2 -10.31 -17.97 -10.74
C THR A 2 -9.62 -16.83 -10.00
N ASN A 3 -8.34 -16.58 -10.29
CA ASN A 3 -7.61 -15.46 -9.70
C ASN A 3 -8.03 -14.16 -10.38
N TYR A 4 -8.20 -13.09 -9.59
CA TYR A 4 -8.44 -11.76 -10.14
C TYR A 4 -7.19 -11.27 -10.87
N THR A 5 -7.37 -10.76 -12.10
CA THR A 5 -6.34 -10.06 -12.86
C THR A 5 -6.96 -8.77 -13.35
N GLY A 6 -6.34 -7.63 -13.03
CA GLY A 6 -6.91 -6.32 -13.32
C GLY A 6 -6.19 -5.19 -12.60
N SER A 7 -6.86 -4.05 -12.45
CA SER A 7 -6.34 -2.88 -11.72
C SER A 7 -6.37 -3.10 -10.21
N GLY A 8 -5.42 -2.53 -9.49
CA GLY A 8 -5.34 -2.51 -8.03
C GLY A 8 -4.40 -1.37 -7.63
N PRO A 9 -4.74 -0.56 -6.61
CA PRO A 9 -3.94 0.61 -6.26
C PRO A 9 -2.70 0.19 -5.46
N TYR A 10 -1.73 -0.37 -6.19
CA TYR A 10 -0.47 -0.93 -5.70
C TYR A 10 0.69 -0.08 -6.19
N CYS A 11 0.68 1.22 -5.90
CA CYS A 11 1.67 2.16 -6.45
C CYS A 11 3.10 1.76 -6.10
N TYR A 12 3.39 1.45 -4.84
CA TYR A 12 4.72 1.01 -4.41
C TYR A 12 5.10 -0.37 -4.96
N ALA A 13 4.19 -1.35 -4.96
CA ALA A 13 4.51 -2.71 -5.42
C ALA A 13 4.70 -2.78 -6.93
N ASN A 14 3.92 -2.02 -7.71
CA ASN A 14 4.15 -1.87 -9.15
C ASN A 14 5.44 -1.09 -9.43
N SER A 15 5.74 -0.06 -8.64
CA SER A 15 7.01 0.66 -8.76
C SER A 15 8.20 -0.26 -8.51
N LEU A 16 8.13 -1.11 -7.48
CA LEU A 16 9.15 -2.11 -7.23
C LEU A 16 9.25 -3.12 -8.37
N ALA A 17 8.12 -3.64 -8.87
CA ALA A 17 8.12 -4.56 -10.01
C ALA A 17 8.80 -3.93 -11.24
N MET A 18 8.52 -2.65 -11.53
CA MET A 18 9.10 -1.94 -12.66
C MET A 18 10.63 -1.77 -12.53
N VAL A 19 11.15 -1.39 -11.36
CA VAL A 19 12.60 -1.22 -11.18
C VAL A 19 13.36 -2.55 -11.11
N LEU A 20 12.72 -3.63 -10.68
CA LEU A 20 13.31 -4.97 -10.66
C LEU A 20 13.24 -5.66 -12.04
N GLY A 21 12.39 -5.19 -12.95
CA GLY A 21 12.26 -5.70 -14.32
C GLY A 21 11.93 -7.20 -14.37
N ASP A 22 12.61 -7.94 -15.23
CA ASP A 22 12.41 -9.39 -15.43
C ASP A 22 12.66 -10.23 -14.16
N ALA A 23 13.38 -9.67 -13.18
CA ALA A 23 13.63 -10.34 -11.90
C ALA A 23 12.49 -10.15 -10.89
N ALA A 24 11.51 -9.30 -11.19
CA ALA A 24 10.38 -9.06 -10.32
C ALA A 24 9.46 -10.29 -10.24
N PRO A 25 9.01 -10.70 -9.05
CA PRO A 25 7.86 -11.59 -8.95
C PRO A 25 6.58 -10.83 -9.37
N PRO A 26 5.45 -11.54 -9.55
CA PRO A 26 4.18 -10.88 -9.83
C PRO A 26 3.86 -9.78 -8.80
N THR A 27 3.34 -8.63 -9.22
CA THR A 27 3.06 -7.48 -8.32
C THR A 27 2.23 -7.89 -7.10
N GLY A 28 1.22 -8.74 -7.27
CA GLY A 28 0.41 -9.21 -6.15
C GLY A 28 1.22 -9.97 -5.09
N THR A 29 2.30 -10.66 -5.48
CA THR A 29 3.24 -11.25 -4.54
C THR A 29 4.06 -10.18 -3.81
N ILE A 30 4.53 -9.14 -4.51
CA ILE A 30 5.24 -8.02 -3.87
C ILE A 30 4.36 -7.38 -2.79
N GLU A 31 3.08 -7.13 -3.12
CA GLU A 31 2.12 -6.59 -2.17
C GLU A 31 1.97 -7.49 -0.92
N VAL A 32 1.87 -8.81 -1.11
CA VAL A 32 1.78 -9.73 0.03
C VAL A 32 3.02 -9.67 0.91
N LEU A 33 4.20 -9.49 0.33
CA LEU A 33 5.46 -9.40 1.07
C LEU A 33 5.58 -8.10 1.87
N THR A 34 4.80 -7.05 1.58
CA THR A 34 4.78 -5.84 2.42
C THR A 34 4.07 -6.05 3.75
N GLY A 35 3.28 -7.12 3.88
CA GLY A 35 2.44 -7.38 5.04
C GLY A 35 1.07 -6.70 4.97
N SER A 36 0.81 -5.85 3.97
CA SER A 36 -0.44 -5.08 3.86
C SER A 36 -1.73 -5.91 3.82
N PRO A 37 -1.79 -7.18 3.36
CA PRO A 37 -3.04 -7.95 3.41
C PRO A 37 -3.45 -8.43 4.81
N PHE A 38 -2.55 -8.39 5.79
CA PHE A 38 -2.68 -9.13 7.04
C PHE A 38 -3.23 -8.28 8.19
N GLY A 39 -4.29 -7.53 7.92
CA GLY A 39 -5.02 -6.80 8.95
C GLY A 39 -6.07 -5.83 8.41
N PHE A 40 -6.66 -5.09 9.34
CA PHE A 40 -7.51 -3.95 9.10
C PHE A 40 -7.23 -2.90 10.18
N GLU A 41 -7.34 -1.63 9.83
CA GLU A 41 -7.38 -0.55 10.81
C GLU A 41 -8.47 0.48 10.50
N LEU A 42 -9.05 1.00 11.57
CA LEU A 42 -9.89 2.20 11.52
C LEU A 42 -9.04 3.37 12.03
N LEU A 43 -8.25 3.94 11.13
CA LEU A 43 -7.28 5.00 11.42
C LEU A 43 -7.96 6.23 12.03
N GLY A 44 -7.45 6.68 13.19
CA GLY A 44 -8.01 7.79 13.96
C GLY A 44 -9.49 7.60 14.33
N GLY A 45 -9.97 6.36 14.40
CA GLY A 45 -11.37 6.01 14.66
C GLY A 45 -12.34 6.36 13.53
N THR A 46 -11.84 6.80 12.36
CA THR A 46 -12.70 7.33 11.30
C THR A 46 -12.43 6.76 9.91
N MET A 47 -11.17 6.57 9.53
CA MET A 47 -10.78 6.21 8.17
C MET A 47 -10.49 4.72 8.05
N PRO A 48 -11.31 3.94 7.34
CA PRO A 48 -11.10 2.49 7.23
C PRO A 48 -10.02 2.16 6.19
N LEU A 49 -9.05 1.34 6.58
CA LEU A 49 -7.99 0.85 5.73
C LEU A 49 -7.89 -0.68 5.86
N PHE A 50 -7.76 -1.36 4.71
CA PHE A 50 -7.55 -2.81 4.68
C PHE A 50 -6.05 -3.12 4.63
N ASP A 51 -5.37 -2.68 5.69
CA ASP A 51 -4.00 -2.96 6.08
C ASP A 51 -3.92 -3.06 7.62
N PRO A 52 -2.85 -3.65 8.17
CA PRO A 52 -2.77 -3.85 9.60
C PRO A 52 -2.54 -2.55 10.38
N TYR A 53 -3.01 -2.53 11.63
CA TYR A 53 -2.80 -1.44 12.57
C TYR A 53 -1.34 -0.96 12.62
N GLY A 54 -1.13 0.32 12.34
CA GLY A 54 0.20 0.94 12.36
C GLY A 54 1.14 0.49 11.24
N TRP A 55 0.61 -0.16 10.21
CA TRP A 55 1.32 -0.42 8.97
C TRP A 55 1.36 0.86 8.14
N GLU A 56 2.48 1.10 7.47
CA GLU A 56 2.56 2.16 6.47
C GLU A 56 3.44 1.73 5.29
N PRO A 57 3.27 2.35 4.10
CA PRO A 57 3.90 1.90 2.88
C PRO A 57 5.43 1.83 2.91
N GLU A 58 6.14 2.70 3.64
CA GLU A 58 7.60 2.70 3.66
C GLU A 58 8.15 1.42 4.30
N THR A 59 7.66 1.10 5.48
CA THR A 59 8.03 -0.13 6.20
C THR A 59 7.57 -1.38 5.47
N GLY A 60 6.43 -1.33 4.79
CA GLY A 60 5.99 -2.40 3.90
C GLY A 60 6.93 -2.63 2.73
N LEU A 61 7.36 -1.56 2.06
CA LEU A 61 8.27 -1.64 0.91
C LEU A 61 9.65 -2.17 1.33
N ASP A 62 10.18 -1.71 2.47
CA ASP A 62 11.44 -2.21 3.02
C ASP A 62 11.36 -3.71 3.35
N ALA A 63 10.25 -4.16 3.95
CA ALA A 63 10.02 -5.57 4.24
C ALA A 63 10.00 -6.43 2.96
N ALA A 64 9.31 -5.96 1.91
CA ALA A 64 9.25 -6.68 0.64
C ALA A 64 10.62 -6.76 -0.06
N ILE A 65 11.37 -5.67 -0.11
CA ILE A 65 12.72 -5.63 -0.69
C ILE A 65 13.64 -6.64 0.02
N ALA A 66 13.65 -6.63 1.36
CA ALA A 66 14.46 -7.53 2.16
C ALA A 66 14.04 -9.01 2.01
N ALA A 67 12.72 -9.27 2.00
CA ALA A 67 12.16 -10.61 1.83
C ALA A 67 12.56 -11.22 0.48
N LEU A 68 12.55 -10.43 -0.60
CA LEU A 68 12.99 -10.82 -1.93
C LEU A 68 14.50 -11.02 -2.06
N GLY A 69 15.28 -10.70 -1.01
CA GLY A 69 16.73 -10.81 -1.05
C GLY A 69 17.41 -9.67 -1.82
N TRP A 70 16.72 -8.55 -2.01
CA TRP A 70 17.26 -7.34 -2.63
C TRP A 70 17.76 -6.36 -1.57
N ARG A 71 18.60 -5.43 -2.03
CA ARG A 71 18.99 -4.22 -1.30
C ARG A 71 18.84 -3.03 -2.23
N CYS A 72 18.57 -1.88 -1.66
CA CYS A 72 18.61 -0.60 -2.36
C CYS A 72 19.24 0.45 -1.46
N GLU A 73 19.64 1.55 -2.07
CA GLU A 73 19.97 2.77 -1.34
C GLU A 73 18.69 3.51 -1.02
N TYR A 74 18.42 3.66 0.27
CA TYR A 74 17.37 4.53 0.81
C TYR A 74 17.98 5.90 1.15
N SER A 75 17.31 6.97 0.76
CA SER A 75 17.72 8.33 1.11
C SER A 75 16.51 9.27 1.16
N ASN A 76 16.61 10.32 1.96
CA ASN A 76 15.59 11.37 2.08
C ASN A 76 16.25 12.75 2.19
N GLY A 77 15.46 13.81 2.07
CA GLY A 77 15.87 15.21 2.19
C GLY A 77 15.99 15.71 3.63
N GLY A 78 15.79 14.86 4.62
CA GLY A 78 15.74 15.24 6.04
C GLY A 78 14.39 15.85 6.43
N ASP A 79 14.43 16.69 7.46
CA ASP A 79 13.29 17.37 8.05
C ASP A 79 12.55 18.22 6.98
N PRO A 80 11.21 18.06 6.84
CA PRO A 80 10.43 18.78 5.83
C PRO A 80 10.55 20.31 5.85
N GLU A 81 10.76 20.92 7.02
CA GLU A 81 10.89 22.38 7.15
C GLU A 81 12.26 22.89 6.65
N THR A 82 13.28 22.03 6.66
CA THR A 82 14.66 22.42 6.31
C THR A 82 15.18 21.76 5.04
N ALA A 83 14.42 20.84 4.46
CA ALA A 83 14.82 20.03 3.32
C ALA A 83 15.09 20.90 2.06
N SER A 84 16.28 20.75 1.49
CA SER A 84 16.69 21.47 0.28
C SER A 84 16.21 20.79 -1.00
N ALA A 85 15.32 21.45 -1.73
CA ALA A 85 14.84 20.99 -3.04
C ALA A 85 15.98 20.81 -4.07
N GLU A 86 16.99 21.69 -4.04
CA GLU A 86 18.16 21.59 -4.93
C GLU A 86 19.01 20.36 -4.61
N GLN A 87 19.30 20.10 -3.33
CA GLN A 87 20.06 18.91 -2.94
C GLN A 87 19.30 17.62 -3.26
N ALA A 88 17.99 17.61 -3.06
CA ALA A 88 17.12 16.50 -3.44
C ALA A 88 17.15 16.24 -4.95
N TRP A 89 17.06 17.30 -5.77
CA TRP A 89 17.15 17.20 -7.23
C TRP A 89 18.48 16.64 -7.70
N GLN A 90 19.60 17.14 -7.17
CA GLN A 90 20.92 16.63 -7.50
C GLN A 90 21.11 15.18 -7.07
N ARG A 91 20.52 14.77 -5.93
CA ARG A 91 20.53 13.38 -5.47
C ARG A 91 19.77 12.49 -6.43
N LEU A 92 18.57 12.89 -6.87
CA LEU A 92 17.80 12.16 -7.87
C LEU A 92 18.61 11.98 -9.15
N ARG A 93 19.16 13.07 -9.72
CA ARG A 93 19.97 13.00 -10.95
C ARG A 93 21.17 12.06 -10.81
N ARG A 94 21.88 12.09 -9.67
CA ARG A 94 22.98 11.16 -9.38
C ARG A 94 22.52 9.70 -9.31
N ALA A 95 21.35 9.45 -8.73
CA ALA A 95 20.77 8.11 -8.68
C ALA A 95 20.44 7.59 -10.09
N LEU A 96 19.83 8.43 -10.93
CA LEU A 96 19.38 8.08 -12.29
C LEU A 96 20.53 7.70 -13.24
N VAL A 97 21.76 8.17 -13.00
CA VAL A 97 22.96 7.71 -13.74
C VAL A 97 23.16 6.20 -13.64
N ARG A 98 22.67 5.56 -12.57
CA ARG A 98 22.79 4.12 -12.32
C ARG A 98 21.54 3.32 -12.70
N GLY A 99 20.50 4.00 -13.18
CA GLY A 99 19.23 3.40 -13.57
C GLY A 99 18.02 4.02 -12.88
N PRO A 100 16.81 3.52 -13.19
CA PRO A 100 15.56 4.03 -12.65
C PRO A 100 15.51 4.03 -11.12
N ALA A 101 14.80 5.00 -10.55
CA ALA A 101 14.64 5.14 -9.10
C ALA A 101 13.16 5.21 -8.71
N ILE A 102 12.81 4.68 -7.55
CA ILE A 102 11.48 4.87 -6.96
C ILE A 102 11.51 6.18 -6.17
N ALA A 103 10.67 7.13 -6.57
CA ALA A 103 10.39 8.32 -5.78
C ALA A 103 9.06 8.13 -5.07
N GLY A 104 9.02 8.46 -3.78
CA GLY A 104 7.80 8.51 -3.01
C GLY A 104 8.00 8.15 -1.54
N ALA A 105 7.02 8.45 -0.68
CA ALA A 105 5.70 8.94 -1.08
C ALA A 105 5.67 10.40 -1.60
N LEU A 106 4.99 10.60 -2.73
CA LEU A 106 4.60 11.90 -3.28
C LEU A 106 3.15 12.20 -2.90
N ASP A 107 2.78 13.48 -2.88
CA ASP A 107 1.38 13.91 -2.88
C ASP A 107 0.79 13.71 -4.29
N MET A 108 -0.05 12.69 -4.44
CA MET A 108 -0.75 12.36 -5.68
C MET A 108 -1.60 13.52 -6.18
N GLY A 109 -2.19 14.29 -5.25
CA GLY A 109 -3.03 15.44 -5.54
C GLY A 109 -2.28 16.59 -6.20
N LEU A 110 -0.96 16.53 -6.35
CA LEU A 110 -0.14 17.54 -7.01
C LEU A 110 0.46 17.09 -8.35
N LEU A 111 0.15 15.86 -8.79
CA LEU A 111 0.65 15.30 -10.04
C LEU A 111 -0.15 15.82 -11.25
N SER A 112 0.21 17.01 -11.74
CA SER A 112 -0.57 17.77 -12.74
C SER A 112 -0.74 17.11 -14.11
N PHE A 113 -0.06 15.99 -14.38
CA PHE A 113 -0.33 15.16 -15.56
C PHE A 113 -1.56 14.24 -15.40
N GLN A 114 -2.02 14.00 -14.17
CA GLN A 114 -3.24 13.23 -13.90
C GLN A 114 -4.48 14.12 -14.04
N PRO A 115 -5.53 13.67 -14.78
CA PRO A 115 -6.78 14.40 -14.85
C PRO A 115 -7.40 14.64 -13.47
N GLY A 116 -7.92 15.86 -13.24
CA GLY A 116 -8.59 16.21 -11.98
C GLY A 116 -7.68 16.69 -10.86
N THR A 117 -6.38 16.90 -11.13
CA THR A 117 -5.45 17.53 -10.21
C THR A 117 -5.37 19.07 -10.44
N PRO A 118 -5.10 19.88 -9.41
CA PRO A 118 -4.78 19.47 -8.04
C PRO A 118 -6.00 19.03 -7.20
N THR A 119 -5.77 18.18 -6.19
CA THR A 119 -6.79 17.78 -5.19
C THR A 119 -6.32 18.04 -3.76
N GLU A 120 -7.28 18.16 -2.83
CA GLU A 120 -7.05 18.48 -1.42
C GLU A 120 -6.77 17.25 -0.52
N ASP A 121 -6.77 16.04 -1.08
CA ASP A 121 -6.79 14.81 -0.28
C ASP A 121 -5.44 14.25 0.20
N GLY A 122 -4.29 14.83 -0.16
CA GLY A 122 -2.97 14.47 0.41
C GLY A 122 -2.61 12.97 0.28
N ILE A 123 -3.10 12.31 -0.77
CA ILE A 123 -2.98 10.86 -0.96
C ILE A 123 -1.54 10.53 -1.35
N ASP A 124 -0.97 9.53 -0.69
CA ASP A 124 0.39 9.08 -0.99
C ASP A 124 0.48 8.35 -2.33
N HIS A 125 1.60 8.52 -3.02
CA HIS A 125 1.83 7.83 -4.28
C HIS A 125 3.31 7.58 -4.55
N TYR A 126 3.59 6.50 -5.27
CA TYR A 126 4.94 6.09 -5.66
C TYR A 126 5.04 6.01 -7.17
N VAL A 127 6.13 6.53 -7.70
CA VAL A 127 6.42 6.55 -9.14
C VAL A 127 7.84 6.07 -9.40
N VAL A 128 8.10 5.62 -10.62
CA VAL A 128 9.45 5.29 -11.08
C VAL A 128 9.97 6.43 -11.95
N VAL A 129 10.99 7.13 -11.49
CA VAL A 129 11.65 8.17 -12.27
C VAL A 129 12.69 7.51 -13.19
N LEU A 130 12.66 7.89 -14.46
CA LEU A 130 13.55 7.37 -15.51
C LEU A 130 14.63 8.38 -15.86
N GLU A 131 14.24 9.63 -16.04
CA GLU A 131 15.13 10.72 -16.43
C GLU A 131 14.75 12.01 -15.69
N ALA A 132 15.74 12.86 -15.44
CA ALA A 132 15.55 14.19 -14.88
C ALA A 132 16.61 15.13 -15.48
N ASP A 133 16.14 16.16 -16.18
CA ASP A 133 17.00 17.19 -16.76
C ASP A 133 17.01 18.46 -15.87
N ASP A 134 17.17 19.65 -16.44
CA ASP A 134 17.16 20.89 -15.67
C ASP A 134 15.73 21.41 -15.41
N ASP A 135 14.76 20.99 -16.23
CA ASP A 135 13.40 21.54 -16.29
C ASP A 135 12.31 20.51 -15.98
N ARG A 136 12.55 19.21 -16.20
CA ARG A 136 11.51 18.16 -16.17
C ARG A 136 12.00 16.83 -15.61
N VAL A 137 11.04 16.04 -15.15
CA VAL A 137 11.18 14.60 -14.93
C VAL A 137 10.42 13.82 -16.00
N LEU A 138 10.96 12.66 -16.38
CA LEU A 138 10.26 11.58 -17.08
C LEU A 138 10.05 10.43 -16.09
N LEU A 139 8.82 9.94 -15.96
CA LEU A 139 8.48 8.89 -15.02
C LEU A 139 7.46 7.88 -15.55
N HIS A 140 7.42 6.71 -14.94
CA HIS A 140 6.28 5.80 -14.98
C HIS A 140 5.44 5.97 -13.73
N ASP A 141 4.16 6.28 -13.94
CA ASP A 141 3.15 6.27 -12.89
C ASP A 141 2.34 4.96 -12.95
N PRO A 142 2.38 4.11 -11.90
CA PRO A 142 1.56 2.91 -11.78
C PRO A 142 0.05 3.10 -11.92
N HIS A 143 -0.45 4.33 -11.75
CA HIS A 143 -1.84 4.72 -11.91
C HIS A 143 -2.26 4.85 -13.40
N GLY A 144 -1.42 4.36 -14.33
CA GLY A 144 -1.76 4.24 -15.75
C GLY A 144 -1.16 5.33 -16.63
N HIS A 145 -0.08 5.99 -16.19
CA HIS A 145 0.61 7.01 -16.98
C HIS A 145 2.07 6.61 -17.24
N PRO A 146 2.33 5.73 -18.23
CA PRO A 146 3.70 5.40 -18.62
C PRO A 146 4.34 6.58 -19.35
N TYR A 147 5.63 6.84 -19.07
CA TYR A 147 6.40 7.93 -19.71
C TYR A 147 5.75 9.31 -19.54
N ALA A 148 5.08 9.54 -18.41
CA ALA A 148 4.56 10.85 -18.07
C ALA A 148 5.72 11.81 -17.80
N THR A 149 5.52 13.08 -18.16
CA THR A 149 6.47 14.14 -17.84
C THR A 149 5.85 15.13 -16.87
N LEU A 150 6.64 15.63 -15.93
CA LEU A 150 6.23 16.68 -15.00
C LEU A 150 7.32 17.74 -14.91
N ASP A 151 6.91 19.00 -14.78
CA ASP A 151 7.83 20.10 -14.51
C ASP A 151 8.60 19.86 -13.21
N ARG A 152 9.88 20.26 -13.17
CA ARG A 152 10.77 20.07 -12.02
C ARG A 152 10.20 20.67 -10.74
N ALA A 153 9.69 21.90 -10.78
CA ALA A 153 9.16 22.57 -9.59
C ALA A 153 7.88 21.88 -9.11
N ALA A 154 7.00 21.48 -10.04
CA ALA A 154 5.80 20.71 -9.72
C ALA A 154 6.15 19.35 -9.09
N PHE A 155 7.11 18.62 -9.67
CA PHE A 155 7.58 17.34 -9.14
C PHE A 155 8.20 17.50 -7.75
N LEU A 156 9.08 18.48 -7.54
CA LEU A 156 9.67 18.73 -6.23
C LEU A 156 8.60 19.10 -5.19
N THR A 157 7.56 19.85 -5.58
CA THR A 157 6.46 20.19 -4.66
C THR A 157 5.69 18.93 -4.25
N ALA A 158 5.33 18.07 -5.21
CA ALA A 158 4.66 16.79 -4.91
C ALA A 158 5.55 15.85 -4.09
N TRP A 159 6.84 15.77 -4.43
CA TRP A 159 7.81 14.86 -3.82
C TRP A 159 8.32 15.31 -2.45
N ARG A 160 8.09 16.57 -2.07
CA ARG A 160 8.35 17.02 -0.70
C ARG A 160 7.47 16.28 0.31
N GLY A 161 6.25 15.91 -0.10
CA GLY A 161 5.39 14.98 0.65
C GLY A 161 4.65 15.60 1.84
N ASP A 162 4.57 16.93 1.95
CA ASP A 162 4.05 17.62 3.17
C ASP A 162 2.64 17.19 3.61
N ARG A 163 1.84 16.70 2.66
CA ARG A 163 0.44 16.35 2.88
C ARG A 163 0.24 14.85 3.10
N VAL A 164 1.30 14.07 3.03
CA VAL A 164 1.28 12.63 3.29
C VAL A 164 1.42 12.39 4.80
N PRO A 165 0.37 11.93 5.51
CA PRO A 165 0.32 12.02 6.98
C PRO A 165 1.37 11.19 7.74
N TYR A 166 1.89 10.13 7.13
CA TYR A 166 2.86 9.23 7.78
C TYR A 166 4.31 9.62 7.54
N LEU A 167 4.59 10.61 6.68
CA LEU A 167 5.96 11.04 6.41
C LEU A 167 6.46 12.00 7.50
N ASP A 168 7.65 11.70 8.02
CA ASP A 168 8.43 12.57 8.89
C ASP A 168 9.66 13.17 8.17
N THR A 169 9.85 12.82 6.89
CA THR A 169 10.95 13.30 6.05
C THR A 169 10.46 13.59 4.63
N SER A 170 11.16 14.50 3.94
CA SER A 170 10.83 14.87 2.56
C SER A 170 11.68 14.15 1.53
N TYR A 171 11.22 14.12 0.27
CA TYR A 171 12.01 13.67 -0.89
C TYR A 171 12.56 12.24 -0.77
N VAL A 172 11.73 11.32 -0.28
CA VAL A 172 12.11 9.91 -0.10
C VAL A 172 12.43 9.26 -1.46
N LEU A 173 13.58 8.60 -1.53
CA LEU A 173 14.13 7.98 -2.73
C LEU A 173 14.68 6.58 -2.43
N ARG A 174 14.32 5.61 -3.26
CA ARG A 174 14.98 4.30 -3.33
C ARG A 174 15.62 4.11 -4.70
N SER A 175 16.90 3.76 -4.73
CA SER A 175 17.66 3.57 -5.98
C SER A 175 18.75 2.51 -5.85
N GLY A 176 19.43 2.16 -6.95
CA GLY A 176 20.56 1.23 -6.90
C GLY A 176 20.18 -0.17 -6.43
N PHE A 177 19.05 -0.68 -6.91
CA PHE A 177 18.56 -2.01 -6.55
C PHE A 177 19.56 -3.09 -6.98
N THR A 178 19.97 -3.93 -6.05
CA THR A 178 20.89 -5.03 -6.29
C THR A 178 20.41 -6.31 -5.60
N ALA A 179 20.50 -7.44 -6.30
CA ALA A 179 20.24 -8.74 -5.70
C ALA A 179 21.37 -9.06 -4.69
N ALA A 180 21.03 -9.15 -3.41
CA ALA A 180 21.97 -9.41 -2.34
C ALA A 180 22.07 -10.91 -2.01
N ARG A 181 21.00 -11.67 -2.27
CA ARG A 181 20.97 -13.14 -2.13
C ARG A 181 19.96 -13.74 -3.10
N PRO A 182 20.19 -14.97 -3.59
CA PRO A 182 19.14 -15.72 -4.29
C PRO A 182 17.99 -15.98 -3.32
N CYS A 183 16.76 -15.79 -3.78
CA CYS A 183 15.56 -16.08 -3.01
C CYS A 183 14.45 -16.53 -3.97
N THR A 184 13.81 -17.65 -3.66
CA THR A 184 12.59 -18.02 -4.38
C THR A 184 11.42 -17.23 -3.83
N VAL A 185 10.36 -17.07 -4.63
CA VAL A 185 9.13 -16.43 -4.18
C VAL A 185 8.54 -17.15 -2.96
N ASP A 186 8.54 -18.48 -2.97
CA ASP A 186 7.97 -19.27 -1.88
C ASP A 186 8.77 -19.10 -0.58
N ASP A 187 10.11 -19.03 -0.68
CA ASP A 187 10.95 -18.76 0.49
C ASP A 187 10.74 -17.34 1.03
N ALA A 188 10.59 -16.35 0.14
CA ALA A 188 10.29 -14.98 0.53
C ALA A 188 8.95 -14.89 1.28
N VAL A 189 7.88 -15.50 0.74
CA VAL A 189 6.56 -15.51 1.39
C VAL A 189 6.60 -16.27 2.70
N ARG A 190 7.26 -17.44 2.75
CA ARG A 190 7.41 -18.22 3.99
C ARG A 190 8.12 -17.43 5.08
N ALA A 191 9.14 -16.64 4.72
CA ALA A 191 9.87 -15.81 5.65
C ALA A 191 9.04 -14.65 6.25
N THR A 192 7.97 -14.19 5.58
CA THR A 192 7.11 -13.11 6.09
C THR A 192 5.96 -13.61 6.97
N LEU A 193 5.65 -14.91 6.99
CA LEU A 193 4.52 -15.47 7.75
C LEU A 193 4.54 -15.16 9.27
N PRO A 194 5.69 -15.17 9.97
CA PRO A 194 5.74 -14.76 11.36
C PRO A 194 5.32 -13.29 11.57
N ALA A 195 5.76 -12.40 10.68
CA ALA A 195 5.38 -10.99 10.71
C ALA A 195 3.89 -10.80 10.35
N ALA A 196 3.39 -11.53 9.35
CA ALA A 196 1.96 -11.56 9.00
C ALA A 196 1.08 -11.98 10.19
N THR A 197 1.50 -13.00 10.94
CA THR A 197 0.80 -13.44 12.15
C THR A 197 0.84 -12.36 13.24
N ALA A 198 1.96 -11.68 13.42
CA ALA A 198 2.07 -10.56 14.36
C ALA A 198 1.13 -9.41 13.98
N TRP A 199 1.05 -9.06 12.69
CA TRP A 199 0.11 -8.04 12.19
C TRP A 199 -1.35 -8.40 12.49
N LEU A 200 -1.76 -9.64 12.22
CA LEU A 200 -3.13 -10.08 12.47
C LEU A 200 -3.50 -10.14 13.96
N ARG A 201 -2.53 -10.37 14.85
CA ARG A 201 -2.76 -10.38 16.30
C ARG A 201 -2.83 -8.99 16.93
N GLY A 202 -2.60 -7.94 16.12
CA GLY A 202 -2.46 -6.58 16.61
C GLY A 202 -1.07 -6.34 17.16
N ARG A 203 -0.36 -5.39 16.55
CA ARG A 203 0.90 -4.85 17.08
C ARG A 203 0.61 -3.52 17.76
N ASP A 204 1.21 -3.30 18.92
CA ASP A 204 1.12 -2.04 19.67
C ASP A 204 2.46 -1.30 19.77
N ASP A 205 3.48 -1.80 19.07
CA ASP A 205 4.84 -1.28 19.10
C ASP A 205 5.09 -0.13 18.11
N ARG A 206 4.03 0.38 17.47
CA ARG A 206 4.09 1.48 16.50
C ARG A 206 3.19 2.64 16.88
N PRO A 207 3.63 3.89 16.66
CA PRO A 207 2.79 5.05 16.88
C PRO A 207 1.65 5.07 15.84
N VAL A 208 0.44 5.39 16.31
CA VAL A 208 -0.71 5.62 15.45
C VAL A 208 -1.50 6.84 15.95
N PRO A 209 -2.32 7.46 15.11
CA PRO A 209 -3.26 8.49 15.55
C PRO A 209 -4.16 7.99 16.69
N PRO A 210 -4.46 8.82 17.71
CA PRO A 210 -5.37 8.44 18.79
C PRO A 210 -6.74 7.97 18.28
N GLY A 211 -7.28 6.94 18.92
CA GLY A 211 -8.58 6.35 18.56
C GLY A 211 -8.52 5.33 17.41
N THR A 212 -7.35 5.02 16.89
CA THR A 212 -7.17 3.94 15.90
C THR A 212 -7.56 2.59 16.50
N LEU A 213 -8.28 1.77 15.73
CA LEU A 213 -8.76 0.45 16.16
C LEU A 213 -8.33 -0.63 15.16
N ALA A 214 -7.87 -1.78 15.66
CA ALA A 214 -7.42 -2.90 14.84
C ALA A 214 -8.54 -3.91 14.55
N ASN A 215 -8.44 -4.56 13.38
CA ASN A 215 -9.12 -5.82 13.02
C ASN A 215 -10.61 -5.85 13.43
N ALA A 216 -11.01 -6.84 14.23
CA ALA A 216 -12.40 -7.04 14.63
C ALA A 216 -12.99 -5.81 15.33
N ALA A 217 -12.24 -5.19 16.25
CA ALA A 217 -12.70 -3.99 16.97
C ALA A 217 -12.95 -2.81 16.01
N GLY A 218 -12.04 -2.61 15.05
CA GLY A 218 -12.19 -1.57 14.04
C GLY A 218 -13.37 -1.84 13.09
N LEU A 219 -13.59 -3.09 12.70
CA LEU A 219 -14.70 -3.48 11.82
C LEU A 219 -16.06 -3.38 12.52
N GLU A 220 -16.14 -3.74 13.80
CA GLU A 220 -17.35 -3.55 14.59
C GLU A 220 -17.68 -2.06 14.77
N ALA A 221 -16.69 -1.23 15.09
CA ALA A 221 -16.88 0.22 15.16
C ALA A 221 -17.32 0.83 13.82
N LEU A 222 -16.75 0.36 12.70
CA LEU A 222 -17.20 0.78 11.37
C LEU A 222 -18.62 0.29 11.06
N ALA A 223 -18.99 -0.91 11.50
CA ALA A 223 -20.33 -1.46 11.33
C ALA A 223 -21.39 -0.68 12.14
N GLU A 224 -21.07 -0.26 13.36
CA GLU A 224 -21.91 0.64 14.16
C GLU A 224 -22.11 1.98 13.47
N ARG A 225 -21.02 2.56 12.94
CA ARG A 225 -21.09 3.81 12.17
C ARG A 225 -21.91 3.66 10.90
N ALA A 226 -21.78 2.53 10.19
CA ALA A 226 -22.61 2.24 9.03
C ALA A 226 -24.09 2.17 9.44
N ALA A 227 -24.44 1.45 10.51
CA ALA A 227 -25.82 1.38 11.00
C ALA A 227 -26.40 2.76 11.37
N ALA A 228 -25.56 3.73 11.75
CA ALA A 228 -25.95 5.12 12.02
C ALA A 228 -25.91 6.05 10.79
N GLY A 229 -25.44 5.56 9.63
CA GLY A 229 -25.25 6.33 8.40
C GLY A 229 -23.78 6.69 8.15
N LEU A 230 -23.18 6.14 7.08
CA LEU A 230 -21.78 6.46 6.74
C LEU A 230 -21.64 7.90 6.19
N PRO A 231 -20.68 8.70 6.70
CA PRO A 231 -20.33 9.98 6.10
C PRO A 231 -19.89 9.82 4.64
N ASP A 232 -20.24 10.79 3.80
CA ASP A 232 -19.97 10.72 2.35
C ASP A 232 -18.47 10.58 2.02
N ALA A 233 -17.58 11.22 2.78
CA ALA A 233 -16.14 11.08 2.60
C ALA A 233 -15.65 9.64 2.84
N VAL A 234 -16.12 9.01 3.93
CA VAL A 234 -15.78 7.61 4.25
C VAL A 234 -16.38 6.66 3.21
N ARG A 235 -17.61 6.94 2.75
CA ARG A 235 -18.26 6.17 1.69
C ARG A 235 -17.48 6.26 0.38
N GLY A 236 -17.05 7.46 0.00
CA GLY A 236 -16.22 7.71 -1.19
C GLY A 236 -14.90 6.95 -1.11
N HIS A 237 -14.19 7.07 0.01
CA HIS A 237 -12.94 6.34 0.25
C HIS A 237 -13.10 4.82 0.12
N LEU A 238 -14.14 4.24 0.77
CA LEU A 238 -14.47 2.83 0.65
C LEU A 238 -14.72 2.44 -0.82
N ALA A 239 -15.58 3.19 -1.51
CA ALA A 239 -16.04 2.86 -2.86
C ALA A 239 -14.95 2.98 -3.93
N TYR A 240 -14.09 3.99 -3.83
CA TYR A 240 -13.10 4.31 -4.88
C TYR A 240 -11.73 3.68 -4.62
N PHE A 241 -11.40 3.39 -3.36
CA PHE A 241 -10.07 2.93 -2.97
C PHE A 241 -10.09 1.70 -2.06
N ALA A 242 -10.59 1.81 -0.83
CA ALA A 242 -10.28 0.84 0.23
C ALA A 242 -10.81 -0.57 -0.08
N ILE A 243 -12.03 -0.69 -0.61
CA ILE A 243 -12.60 -2.01 -0.96
C ILE A 243 -11.80 -2.67 -2.10
N ARG A 244 -11.43 -1.88 -3.11
CA ARG A 244 -10.69 -2.37 -4.28
C ARG A 244 -9.30 -2.87 -3.88
N VAL A 245 -8.58 -2.11 -3.06
CA VAL A 245 -7.25 -2.50 -2.58
C VAL A 245 -7.33 -3.69 -1.63
N GLY A 246 -8.24 -3.67 -0.66
CA GLY A 246 -8.37 -4.72 0.35
C GLY A 246 -8.75 -6.06 -0.26
N ALA A 247 -9.75 -6.10 -1.14
CA ALA A 247 -10.17 -7.34 -1.79
C ALA A 247 -9.05 -7.92 -2.68
N ARG A 248 -8.30 -7.05 -3.38
CA ARG A 248 -7.14 -7.45 -4.19
C ARG A 248 -6.02 -8.02 -3.32
N ARG A 249 -5.64 -7.34 -2.23
CA ARG A 249 -4.60 -7.76 -1.26
C ARG A 249 -4.87 -9.16 -0.76
N LEU A 250 -6.10 -9.40 -0.32
CA LEU A 250 -6.53 -10.68 0.24
C LEU A 250 -6.59 -11.79 -0.82
N ALA A 251 -7.02 -11.49 -2.04
CA ALA A 251 -7.00 -12.46 -3.15
C ALA A 251 -5.57 -12.87 -3.53
N ASP A 252 -4.64 -11.91 -3.56
CA ASP A 252 -3.22 -12.16 -3.82
C ASP A 252 -2.56 -12.95 -2.66
N ALA A 253 -2.92 -12.64 -1.41
CA ALA A 253 -2.49 -13.39 -0.23
C ALA A 253 -2.98 -14.84 -0.28
N ALA A 254 -4.27 -15.05 -0.58
CA ALA A 254 -4.84 -16.39 -0.74
C ALA A 254 -4.09 -17.22 -1.79
N ARG A 255 -3.70 -16.60 -2.92
CA ARG A 255 -2.91 -17.27 -3.97
C ARG A 255 -1.52 -17.67 -3.45
N CYS A 256 -0.83 -16.77 -2.75
CA CYS A 256 0.51 -17.06 -2.22
C CYS A 256 0.45 -18.17 -1.15
N LEU A 257 -0.51 -18.12 -0.23
CA LEU A 257 -0.72 -19.14 0.80
C LEU A 257 -1.05 -20.51 0.19
N ARG A 258 -1.85 -20.55 -0.88
CA ARG A 258 -2.14 -21.77 -1.64
C ARG A 258 -0.87 -22.37 -2.25
N GLY A 259 0.01 -21.53 -2.79
CA GLY A 259 1.31 -21.95 -3.33
C GLY A 259 2.20 -22.62 -2.27
N LEU A 260 2.08 -22.20 -1.01
CA LEU A 260 2.78 -22.80 0.13
C LEU A 260 2.07 -24.02 0.74
N ALA A 261 0.98 -24.50 0.13
CA ALA A 261 0.11 -25.56 0.67
C ALA A 261 -0.51 -25.24 2.05
N LEU A 262 -0.71 -23.96 2.35
CA LEU A 262 -1.40 -23.48 3.56
C LEU A 262 -2.90 -23.32 3.26
N ASP A 263 -3.57 -24.41 2.92
CA ASP A 263 -4.93 -24.39 2.35
C ASP A 263 -5.97 -23.73 3.27
N ALA A 264 -5.93 -24.01 4.58
CA ALA A 264 -6.86 -23.43 5.53
C ALA A 264 -6.72 -21.89 5.61
N ALA A 265 -5.48 -21.39 5.63
CA ALA A 265 -5.22 -19.94 5.62
C ALA A 265 -5.60 -19.31 4.28
N ALA A 266 -5.33 -20.00 3.16
CA ALA A 266 -5.72 -19.55 1.83
C ALA A 266 -7.24 -19.47 1.64
N ASP A 267 -8.01 -20.39 2.22
CA ASP A 267 -9.47 -20.38 2.20
C ASP A 267 -10.04 -19.24 3.05
N LEU A 268 -9.45 -18.95 4.21
CA LEU A 268 -9.81 -17.80 5.04
C LEU A 268 -9.51 -16.47 4.33
N ALA A 269 -8.33 -16.31 3.73
CA ALA A 269 -8.01 -15.12 2.95
C ALA A 269 -8.95 -14.96 1.73
N THR A 270 -9.38 -16.07 1.12
CA THR A 270 -10.40 -16.07 0.06
C THR A 270 -11.77 -15.62 0.60
N GLU A 271 -12.18 -16.12 1.76
CA GLU A 271 -13.42 -15.71 2.45
C GLU A 271 -13.42 -14.21 2.73
N GLN A 272 -12.31 -13.70 3.28
CA GLN A 272 -12.10 -12.27 3.52
C GLN A 272 -12.17 -11.46 2.23
N ALA A 273 -11.44 -11.86 1.17
CA ALA A 273 -11.46 -11.16 -0.12
C ALA A 273 -12.89 -11.03 -0.68
N ARG A 274 -13.70 -12.10 -0.56
CA ARG A 274 -15.10 -12.11 -1.00
C ARG A 274 -15.97 -11.19 -0.15
N LEU A 275 -15.80 -11.20 1.17
CA LEU A 275 -16.54 -10.33 2.08
C LEU A 275 -16.21 -8.85 1.83
N VAL A 276 -14.92 -8.51 1.70
CA VAL A 276 -14.47 -7.15 1.39
C VAL A 276 -15.01 -6.72 0.03
N GLY A 277 -14.83 -7.53 -1.02
CA GLY A 277 -15.34 -7.20 -2.36
C GLY A 277 -16.87 -7.05 -2.40
N ALA A 278 -17.61 -7.84 -1.60
CA ALA A 278 -19.07 -7.75 -1.50
C ALA A 278 -19.57 -6.43 -0.89
N LEU A 279 -18.71 -5.67 -0.19
CA LEU A 279 -19.07 -4.33 0.33
C LEU A 279 -19.33 -3.33 -0.79
N GLN A 280 -18.75 -3.53 -1.99
CA GLN A 280 -18.77 -2.52 -3.06
C GLN A 280 -20.18 -2.09 -3.44
N TYR A 281 -21.08 -3.05 -3.68
CA TYR A 281 -22.44 -2.75 -4.11
C TYR A 281 -23.26 -2.05 -3.02
N PRO A 282 -23.36 -2.57 -1.77
CA PRO A 282 -24.05 -1.88 -0.69
C PRO A 282 -23.52 -0.46 -0.41
N VAL A 283 -22.19 -0.25 -0.46
CA VAL A 283 -21.60 1.07 -0.26
C VAL A 283 -22.09 2.07 -1.31
N VAL A 284 -22.12 1.67 -2.59
CA VAL A 284 -22.57 2.51 -3.71
C VAL A 284 -24.09 2.71 -3.70
N ALA A 285 -24.84 1.64 -3.41
CA ALA A 285 -26.30 1.67 -3.30
C ALA A 285 -26.81 2.37 -2.04
N ARG A 286 -25.91 2.79 -1.14
CA ARG A 286 -26.22 3.37 0.18
C ARG A 286 -27.07 2.44 1.07
N ASP A 287 -26.88 1.13 0.94
CA ASP A 287 -27.48 0.12 1.82
C ASP A 287 -26.59 -0.11 3.04
N ASP A 288 -26.71 0.80 4.00
CA ASP A 288 -25.85 0.83 5.18
C ASP A 288 -26.09 -0.35 6.14
N ALA A 289 -27.30 -0.92 6.13
CA ALA A 289 -27.60 -2.13 6.88
C ALA A 289 -26.85 -3.36 6.33
N ALA A 290 -26.81 -3.51 5.00
CA ALA A 290 -26.02 -4.57 4.36
C ALA A 290 -24.52 -4.36 4.55
N VAL A 291 -24.02 -3.11 4.50
CA VAL A 291 -22.62 -2.79 4.85
C VAL A 291 -22.30 -3.25 6.26
N ALA A 292 -23.09 -2.85 7.25
CA ALA A 292 -22.88 -3.23 8.65
C ALA A 292 -22.89 -4.76 8.83
N ALA A 293 -23.83 -5.47 8.19
CA ALA A 293 -23.90 -6.93 8.28
C ALA A 293 -22.67 -7.63 7.69
N LEU A 294 -22.13 -7.14 6.57
CA LEU A 294 -20.91 -7.69 5.96
C LEU A 294 -19.67 -7.44 6.83
N LEU A 295 -19.53 -6.24 7.40
CA LEU A 295 -18.42 -5.89 8.28
C LEU A 295 -18.38 -6.78 9.53
N ARG A 296 -19.53 -7.03 10.17
CA ARG A 296 -19.64 -7.95 11.32
C ARG A 296 -19.29 -9.39 10.97
N ARG A 297 -19.63 -9.84 9.76
CA ARG A 297 -19.23 -11.16 9.27
C ARG A 297 -17.73 -11.24 8.99
N LEU A 298 -17.13 -10.14 8.56
CA LEU A 298 -15.69 -10.05 8.30
C LEU A 298 -14.88 -10.01 9.60
N ALA A 299 -15.34 -9.29 10.63
CA ALA A 299 -14.62 -9.09 11.90
C ALA A 299 -13.93 -10.34 12.48
N PRO A 300 -14.63 -11.48 12.72
CA PRO A 300 -14.00 -12.66 13.35
C PRO A 300 -13.03 -13.42 12.45
N THR A 301 -12.97 -13.10 11.15
CA THR A 301 -12.11 -13.84 10.20
C THR A 301 -10.62 -13.52 10.39
N TYR A 302 -10.29 -12.35 10.95
CA TYR A 302 -8.89 -11.95 11.17
C TYR A 302 -8.21 -12.82 12.24
N ASP A 303 -8.88 -13.08 13.37
CA ASP A 303 -8.37 -13.98 14.40
C ASP A 303 -8.27 -15.42 13.90
N ARG A 304 -9.26 -15.86 13.09
CA ARG A 304 -9.23 -17.18 12.43
C ARG A 304 -8.03 -17.31 11.49
N LEU A 305 -7.73 -16.28 10.70
CA LEU A 305 -6.56 -16.27 9.81
C LEU A 305 -5.26 -16.28 10.63
N ALA A 306 -5.18 -15.51 11.71
CA ALA A 306 -4.01 -15.49 12.59
C ALA A 306 -3.71 -16.87 13.19
N ALA A 307 -4.76 -17.60 13.61
CA ALA A 307 -4.64 -18.95 14.12
C ALA A 307 -4.19 -19.93 13.03
N ALA A 308 -4.75 -19.82 11.82
CA ALA A 308 -4.39 -20.69 10.70
C ALA A 308 -2.96 -20.50 10.17
N LEU A 309 -2.36 -19.32 10.36
CA LEU A 309 -0.96 -19.05 9.99
C LEU A 309 0.07 -19.47 11.06
N ALA A 310 -0.37 -19.74 12.29
CA ALA A 310 0.51 -20.12 13.39
C ALA A 310 0.84 -21.63 13.45
N HIS A 311 0.35 -22.40 12.48
CA HIS A 311 0.50 -23.85 12.34
C HIS A 311 1.22 -24.19 11.03
#